data_AF-A0A4E9F6N0-F1
#
_entry.id   AF-A0A4E9F6N0-F1
#
_cell.length_a   1.000
_cell.length_b   1.000
_cell.length_c   1.000
_cell.angle_alpha   90.00
_cell.angle_beta   90.00
_cell.angle_gamma   90.00
#
_symmetry.space_group_name_H-M   'P 1'
#
loop_
_entity.id
_entity.type
_entity.pdbx_description
1 polymer ?
#
loop_
_entity_poly.entity_id
_entity_poly.type
_entity_poly.pdbx_seq_one_letter_code
_entity_poly.pdbx_strand_id
1 'polypeptide(L)'
;MFFGKNVGEELTLGSEVSYDHFIELLRVVCYCPTRKPITISNVIVVLKMAHYFGMKPVIEKCEDVIVRQANTLDRVKLFQIACAVAEHDRYSPTMTLLIDKLSAMKREELSKLRFSQVPGDVVADVFAAKMKRREMKRKKWCCLL
;
A
#
# COMPACT_ATOMS: atom_id res chain seq x y z
N MET A 1 -0.09 38.37 5.88
CA MET A 1 0.33 38.34 4.46
C MET A 1 1.57 37.47 4.40
N PHE A 2 1.45 36.19 4.02
CA PHE A 2 2.49 35.16 4.26
C PHE A 2 3.09 34.52 3.00
N PHE A 3 2.95 35.15 1.83
CA PHE A 3 3.67 34.72 0.63
C PHE A 3 4.58 35.84 0.17
N GLY A 4 5.78 35.82 0.74
CA GLY A 4 6.89 36.69 0.41
C GLY A 4 7.47 36.37 -0.96
N LYS A 5 7.86 37.46 -1.63
CA LYS A 5 8.77 37.55 -2.77
C LYS A 5 9.87 36.49 -2.73
N ASN A 6 9.76 35.52 -3.63
CA ASN A 6 10.80 34.94 -4.47
C ASN A 6 10.04 34.01 -5.42
N VAL A 7 9.81 34.45 -6.65
CA VAL A 7 9.32 33.57 -7.73
C VAL A 7 10.51 32.65 -8.04
N GLY A 8 10.66 31.63 -7.20
CA GLY A 8 11.70 30.62 -7.36
C GLY A 8 11.53 29.93 -8.71
N GLU A 9 12.66 29.51 -9.26
CA GLU A 9 12.81 28.77 -10.51
C GLU A 9 11.61 27.83 -10.77
N GLU A 10 11.08 27.88 -12.00
CA GLU A 10 9.99 27.03 -12.42
C GLU A 10 10.38 25.56 -12.20
N LEU A 11 9.76 24.93 -11.20
CA LEU A 11 10.10 23.57 -10.80
C LEU A 11 9.25 22.59 -11.61
N THR A 12 9.87 21.94 -12.58
CA THR A 12 9.23 20.88 -13.37
C THR A 12 9.28 19.56 -12.61
N LEU A 13 8.12 18.96 -12.35
CA LEU A 13 8.02 17.61 -11.79
C LEU A 13 8.27 16.56 -12.88
N GLY A 14 8.83 15.41 -12.51
CA GLY A 14 9.08 14.32 -13.45
C GLY A 14 7.80 13.68 -13.99
N SER A 15 7.92 12.94 -15.10
CA SER A 15 6.81 12.29 -15.81
C SER A 15 5.99 11.30 -14.97
N GLU A 16 6.57 10.83 -13.87
CA GLU A 16 5.97 9.93 -12.89
C GLU A 16 4.90 10.60 -12.01
N VAL A 17 4.84 11.94 -12.00
CA VAL A 17 3.85 12.72 -11.25
C VAL A 17 2.77 13.25 -12.19
N SER A 18 1.59 12.63 -12.15
CA SER A 18 0.40 13.17 -12.78
C SER A 18 -0.12 14.39 -12.01
N TYR A 19 -0.63 15.39 -12.73
CA TYR A 19 -1.31 16.55 -12.15
C TYR A 19 -2.39 16.13 -11.14
N ASP A 20 -3.22 15.15 -11.48
CA ASP A 20 -4.30 14.68 -10.61
C ASP A 20 -3.79 14.05 -9.32
N HIS A 21 -2.68 13.29 -9.40
CA HIS A 21 -2.06 12.68 -8.23
C HIS A 21 -1.45 13.74 -7.30
N PHE A 22 -0.83 14.76 -7.88
CA PHE A 22 -0.26 15.86 -7.12
C PHE A 22 -1.35 16.68 -6.42
N ILE A 23 -2.44 17.00 -7.12
CA ILE A 23 -3.59 17.69 -6.51
C ILE A 23 -4.22 16.84 -5.40
N GLU A 24 -4.32 15.53 -5.58
CA GLU A 24 -4.83 14.63 -4.53
C GLU A 24 -3.94 14.64 -3.27
N LEU A 25 -2.61 14.67 -3.44
CA LEU A 25 -1.67 14.87 -2.32
C LEU A 25 -1.90 16.22 -1.64
N LEU A 26 -1.97 17.32 -2.41
CA LEU A 26 -2.18 18.67 -1.87
C LEU A 26 -3.50 18.77 -1.08
N ARG A 27 -4.57 18.09 -1.52
CA ARG A 27 -5.85 18.05 -0.78
C ARG A 27 -5.74 17.36 0.59
N VAL A 28 -4.79 16.45 0.75
CA VAL A 28 -4.52 15.75 2.02
C VAL A 28 -3.59 16.56 2.93
N VAL A 29 -2.57 17.17 2.33
CA VAL A 29 -1.48 17.89 3.01
C VAL A 29 -1.85 19.33 3.34
N CYS A 30 -2.27 20.09 2.34
CA CYS A 30 -2.54 21.51 2.48
C CYS A 30 -3.92 21.74 3.10
N TYR A 31 -4.03 22.86 3.82
CA TYR A 31 -5.32 23.39 4.24
C TYR A 31 -5.99 24.09 3.05
N CYS A 32 -6.34 23.32 2.02
CA CYS A 32 -7.29 23.73 0.98
C CYS A 32 -8.70 23.69 1.61
N PRO A 33 -9.69 24.47 1.15
CA PRO A 33 -10.93 24.75 1.91
C PRO A 33 -11.74 23.52 2.35
N THR A 34 -11.45 22.33 1.83
CA THR A 34 -11.82 21.04 2.42
C THR A 34 -10.61 20.12 2.43
N ARG A 35 -9.99 19.92 3.61
CA ARG A 35 -8.96 18.88 3.78
C ARG A 35 -9.60 17.52 3.53
N LYS A 36 -9.13 16.81 2.51
CA LYS A 36 -9.64 15.49 2.18
C LYS A 36 -9.00 14.45 3.12
N PRO A 37 -9.79 13.56 3.75
CA PRO A 37 -9.22 12.48 4.55
C PRO A 37 -8.49 11.46 3.67
N ILE A 38 -7.51 10.77 4.25
CA ILE A 38 -6.92 9.58 3.65
C ILE A 38 -7.88 8.42 3.87
N THR A 39 -8.29 7.78 2.78
CA THR A 39 -9.22 6.66 2.77
C THR A 39 -8.73 5.59 1.80
N ILE A 40 -9.35 4.42 1.80
CA ILE A 40 -8.99 3.33 0.90
C ILE A 40 -9.09 3.71 -0.58
N SER A 41 -9.97 4.66 -0.95
CA SER A 41 -10.09 5.10 -2.34
C SER A 41 -8.86 5.84 -2.84
N ASN A 42 -8.19 6.64 -2.00
CA ASN A 42 -7.06 7.48 -2.41
C ASN A 42 -5.71 7.07 -1.82
N VAL A 43 -5.66 6.16 -0.83
CA VAL A 43 -4.44 5.82 -0.09
C VAL A 43 -3.28 5.38 -0.99
N ILE A 44 -3.54 4.65 -2.08
CA ILE A 44 -2.47 4.22 -3.00
C ILE A 44 -1.80 5.42 -3.68
N VAL A 45 -2.60 6.37 -4.18
CA VAL A 45 -2.10 7.58 -4.85
C VAL A 45 -1.34 8.44 -3.86
N VAL A 46 -1.92 8.65 -2.67
CA VAL A 46 -1.32 9.47 -1.61
C VAL A 46 -0.02 8.84 -1.11
N LEU A 47 0.02 7.52 -0.90
CA LEU A 47 1.22 6.79 -0.47
C LEU A 47 2.34 6.95 -1.51
N LYS A 48 2.05 6.71 -2.79
CA LYS A 48 3.03 6.84 -3.88
C LYS A 48 3.62 8.25 -3.95
N MET A 49 2.76 9.28 -3.90
CA MET A 49 3.21 10.66 -3.94
C MET A 49 3.95 11.06 -2.66
N ALA A 50 3.52 10.57 -1.49
CA ALA A 50 4.21 10.81 -0.25
C ALA A 50 5.62 10.19 -0.24
N HIS A 51 5.82 9.01 -0.82
CA HIS A 51 7.15 8.44 -1.04
C HIS A 51 7.97 9.28 -2.02
N TYR A 52 7.37 9.69 -3.14
CA TYR A 52 8.05 10.53 -4.14
C TYR A 52 8.60 11.84 -3.56
N PHE A 53 7.81 12.52 -2.73
CA PHE A 53 8.21 13.78 -2.08
C PHE A 53 8.88 13.58 -0.71
N GLY A 54 9.15 12.35 -0.27
CA GLY A 54 9.79 12.08 1.02
C GLY A 54 8.98 12.49 2.26
N MET A 55 7.65 12.50 2.18
CA MET A 55 6.75 12.99 3.22
C MET A 55 6.43 11.92 4.27
N LYS A 56 7.40 11.60 5.13
CA LYS A 56 7.27 10.56 6.17
C LYS A 56 5.98 10.63 7.01
N PRO A 57 5.52 11.79 7.53
CA PRO A 57 4.30 11.86 8.32
C PRO A 57 3.02 11.53 7.54
N VAL A 58 3.04 11.65 6.21
CA VAL A 58 1.91 11.28 5.34
C VAL A 58 1.96 9.78 5.04
N ILE A 59 3.16 9.22 4.85
CA ILE A 59 3.38 7.77 4.69
C ILE A 59 2.83 7.03 5.91
N GLU A 60 3.25 7.41 7.12
CA GLU A 60 2.80 6.78 8.37
C GLU A 60 1.27 6.83 8.54
N LYS A 61 0.62 7.93 8.11
CA LYS A 61 -0.85 8.03 8.11
C LYS A 61 -1.50 7.12 7.08
N CYS A 62 -0.89 6.95 5.90
CA CYS A 62 -1.38 6.00 4.91
C CYS A 62 -1.29 4.57 5.44
N GLU A 63 -0.17 4.21 6.06
CA GLU A 63 0.03 2.89 6.68
C GLU A 63 -0.98 2.63 7.80
N ASP A 64 -1.22 3.60 8.69
CA ASP A 64 -2.23 3.45 9.75
C ASP A 64 -3.64 3.20 9.19
N VAL A 65 -4.03 3.90 8.12
CA VAL A 65 -5.30 3.64 7.42
C VAL A 65 -5.34 2.23 6.82
N ILE A 66 -4.24 1.77 6.21
CA ILE A 66 -4.13 0.43 5.63
C ILE A 66 -4.27 -0.63 6.73
N VAL A 67 -3.52 -0.50 7.84
CA VAL A 67 -3.53 -1.45 8.95
C VAL A 67 -4.93 -1.56 9.57
N ARG A 68 -5.60 -0.43 9.80
CA ARG A 68 -6.96 -0.41 10.39
C ARG A 68 -7.99 -1.08 9.50
N GLN A 69 -7.88 -0.94 8.18
CA GLN A 69 -8.87 -1.46 7.24
C GLN A 69 -8.48 -2.79 6.60
N ALA A 70 -7.27 -3.32 6.84
CA ALA A 70 -6.78 -4.55 6.21
C ALA A 70 -7.74 -5.75 6.32
N ASN A 71 -8.56 -5.80 7.38
CA ASN A 71 -9.56 -6.86 7.60
C ASN A 71 -10.86 -6.69 6.82
N THR A 72 -11.19 -5.47 6.38
CA THR A 72 -12.44 -5.13 5.69
C THR A 72 -12.26 -4.96 4.20
N LEU A 73 -11.01 -4.91 3.72
CA LEU A 73 -10.68 -4.78 2.30
C LEU A 73 -11.13 -6.02 1.51
N ASP A 74 -11.66 -5.75 0.31
CA ASP A 74 -11.80 -6.80 -0.68
C ASP A 74 -10.42 -7.28 -1.16
N ARG A 75 -10.43 -8.44 -1.81
CA ARG A 75 -9.21 -9.16 -2.19
C ARG A 75 -8.41 -8.41 -3.25
N VAL A 76 -9.08 -7.77 -4.19
CA VAL A 76 -8.43 -7.03 -5.27
C VAL A 76 -7.75 -5.79 -4.69
N LYS A 77 -8.45 -5.07 -3.81
CA LYS A 77 -7.91 -3.87 -3.19
C LYS A 77 -6.77 -4.16 -2.23
N LEU A 78 -6.88 -5.22 -1.41
CA LEU A 78 -5.79 -5.68 -0.54
C LEU A 78 -4.54 -6.00 -1.37
N PHE A 79 -4.73 -6.61 -2.53
CA PHE A 79 -3.65 -6.97 -3.44
C PHE A 79 -2.99 -5.75 -4.10
N GLN A 80 -3.79 -4.79 -4.58
CA GLN A 80 -3.29 -3.53 -5.14
C GLN A 80 -2.47 -2.74 -4.12
N ILE A 81 -2.94 -2.69 -2.86
CA ILE A 81 -2.22 -2.02 -1.77
C ILE A 81 -0.90 -2.73 -1.47
N ALA A 82 -0.89 -4.07 -1.44
CA ALA A 82 0.34 -4.84 -1.24
C ALA A 82 1.40 -4.53 -2.32
N CYS A 83 0.99 -4.40 -3.59
CA CYS A 83 1.91 -4.02 -4.67
C CYS A 83 2.48 -2.61 -4.45
N ALA A 84 1.61 -1.64 -4.13
CA ALA A 84 2.03 -0.26 -3.89
C ALA A 84 2.98 -0.12 -2.70
N VAL A 85 2.76 -0.89 -1.62
CA VAL A 85 3.68 -0.90 -0.47
C VAL A 85 5.00 -1.59 -0.83
N ALA A 86 4.97 -2.70 -1.58
CA ALA A 86 6.17 -3.41 -1.99
C ALA A 86 7.12 -2.58 -2.87
N GLU A 87 6.57 -1.72 -3.73
CA GLU A 87 7.35 -0.80 -4.58
C GLU A 87 8.17 0.21 -3.78
N HIS A 88 7.80 0.49 -2.54
CA HIS A 88 8.40 1.56 -1.74
C HIS A 88 9.07 1.06 -0.45
N ASP A 89 8.45 0.12 0.27
CA ASP A 89 8.99 -0.51 1.46
C ASP A 89 8.47 -1.95 1.65
N ARG A 90 9.17 -2.88 0.99
CA ARG A 90 8.87 -4.32 1.04
C ARG A 90 9.06 -4.95 2.41
N TYR A 91 9.90 -4.37 3.27
CA TYR A 91 10.21 -4.94 4.58
C TYR A 91 9.41 -4.28 5.71
N SER A 92 8.47 -3.38 5.37
CA SER A 92 7.59 -2.74 6.34
C SER A 92 6.74 -3.76 7.13
N PRO A 93 6.40 -3.44 8.40
CA PRO A 93 5.39 -4.19 9.15
C PRO A 93 4.05 -4.24 8.41
N THR A 94 3.70 -3.16 7.70
CA THR A 94 2.51 -3.08 6.85
C THR A 94 2.52 -4.15 5.77
N MET A 95 3.64 -4.31 5.05
CA MET A 95 3.78 -5.35 4.04
C MET A 95 3.65 -6.76 4.63
N THR A 96 4.26 -6.98 5.80
CA THR A 96 4.16 -8.27 6.51
C THR A 96 2.70 -8.61 6.84
N LEU A 97 1.92 -7.64 7.33
CA LEU A 97 0.50 -7.78 7.59
C LEU A 97 -0.27 -8.14 6.32
N LEU A 98 -0.02 -7.44 5.21
CA LEU A 98 -0.69 -7.66 3.93
C LEU A 98 -0.40 -9.06 3.37
N ILE A 99 0.86 -9.50 3.41
CA ILE A 99 1.27 -10.85 3.01
C ILE A 99 0.60 -11.90 3.90
N ASP A 100 0.52 -11.68 5.21
CA ASP A 100 -0.17 -12.58 6.11
C ASP A 100 -1.66 -12.71 5.76
N LYS A 101 -2.35 -11.60 5.45
CA LYS A 101 -3.75 -11.64 5.02
C LYS A 101 -3.94 -12.34 3.68
N LEU A 102 -3.12 -12.03 2.69
CA LEU A 102 -3.16 -12.67 1.37
C LEU A 102 -2.89 -14.18 1.45
N SER A 103 -1.91 -14.60 2.26
CA SER A 103 -1.57 -16.02 2.43
C SER A 103 -2.70 -16.83 3.08
N ALA A 104 -3.62 -16.19 3.82
CA ALA A 104 -4.78 -16.83 4.43
C ALA A 104 -5.88 -17.21 3.42
N MET A 105 -5.96 -16.51 2.27
CA MET A 105 -7.01 -16.69 1.27
C MET A 105 -7.00 -18.09 0.65
N LYS A 106 -8.13 -18.59 0.11
CA LYS A 106 -8.13 -19.91 -0.54
C LYS A 106 -7.32 -19.87 -1.85
N ARG A 107 -6.82 -21.02 -2.31
CA ARG A 107 -5.96 -21.08 -3.51
C ARG A 107 -6.72 -20.62 -4.76
N GLU A 108 -8.00 -20.98 -4.84
CA GLU A 108 -8.91 -20.66 -5.93
C GLU A 108 -9.20 -19.16 -5.99
N GLU A 109 -9.14 -18.48 -4.85
CA GLU A 109 -9.35 -17.03 -4.74
C GLU A 109 -8.10 -16.28 -5.15
N LEU A 110 -6.93 -16.77 -4.76
CA LEU A 110 -5.65 -16.25 -5.21
C LEU A 110 -5.51 -16.41 -6.73
N SER A 111 -5.84 -17.57 -7.30
CA SER A 111 -5.77 -17.80 -8.75
C SER A 111 -6.69 -16.90 -9.60
N LYS A 112 -7.72 -16.29 -9.00
CA LYS A 112 -8.60 -15.33 -9.68
C LYS A 112 -8.03 -13.92 -9.73
N LEU A 113 -6.99 -13.64 -8.97
CA LEU A 113 -6.29 -12.36 -9.05
C LEU A 113 -5.50 -12.31 -10.36
N ARG A 114 -5.46 -11.14 -11.00
CA ARG A 114 -4.70 -10.93 -12.24
C ARG A 114 -3.21 -10.91 -11.92
N PHE A 115 -2.62 -12.07 -11.66
CA PHE A 115 -1.20 -12.22 -11.35
C PHE A 115 -0.27 -11.66 -12.44
N SER A 116 -0.76 -11.54 -13.68
CA SER A 116 -0.03 -10.87 -14.76
C SER A 116 0.21 -9.37 -14.52
N GLN A 117 -0.51 -8.74 -13.59
CA GLN A 117 -0.38 -7.34 -13.23
C GLN A 117 0.44 -7.15 -11.94
N VAL A 118 1.17 -8.19 -11.52
CA VAL A 118 1.77 -8.27 -10.19
C VAL A 118 3.28 -8.51 -10.29
N PRO A 119 4.08 -7.80 -9.48
CA PRO A 119 5.48 -8.15 -9.27
C PRO A 119 5.64 -9.61 -8.79
N GLY A 120 6.40 -10.42 -9.53
CA GLY A 120 6.54 -11.86 -9.26
C GLY A 120 7.11 -12.17 -7.87
N ASP A 121 7.84 -11.24 -7.29
CA ASP A 121 8.39 -11.31 -5.95
C ASP A 121 7.33 -11.17 -4.84
N VAL A 122 6.34 -10.28 -5.01
CA VAL A 122 5.17 -10.21 -4.10
C VAL A 122 4.38 -11.51 -4.15
N VAL A 123 4.21 -12.09 -5.34
CA VAL A 123 3.57 -13.40 -5.50
C VAL A 123 4.34 -14.48 -4.77
N ALA A 124 5.67 -14.52 -4.93
CA ALA A 124 6.53 -15.47 -4.25
C ALA A 124 6.40 -15.38 -2.72
N ASP A 125 6.38 -14.16 -2.16
CA ASP A 125 6.24 -13.94 -0.71
C ASP A 125 4.89 -14.46 -0.18
N VAL A 126 3.79 -14.21 -0.90
CA VAL A 126 2.46 -14.72 -0.53
C VAL A 126 2.43 -16.25 -0.51
N PHE A 127 2.98 -16.89 -1.54
CA PHE A 127 2.99 -18.36 -1.63
C PHE A 127 3.95 -18.99 -0.61
N ALA A 128 5.11 -18.38 -0.36
CA ALA A 128 6.04 -18.82 0.67
C ALA A 128 5.38 -18.78 2.06
N ALA A 129 4.74 -17.66 2.42
CA ALA A 129 3.99 -17.52 3.67
C ALA A 129 2.86 -18.56 3.78
N LYS A 130 2.17 -18.83 2.66
CA LYS A 130 1.10 -19.84 2.62
C LYS A 130 1.60 -21.26 2.86
N MET A 131 2.70 -21.64 2.22
CA MET A 131 3.31 -22.97 2.40
C MET A 131 3.77 -23.15 3.85
N LYS A 132 4.47 -22.16 4.40
CA LYS A 132 4.89 -22.14 5.81
C LYS A 132 3.70 -22.32 6.77
N ARG A 133 2.57 -21.65 6.52
CA ARG A 133 1.33 -21.84 7.30
C ARG A 133 0.78 -23.26 7.22
N ARG A 134 0.82 -23.88 6.04
CA ARG A 134 0.37 -25.26 5.84
C ARG A 134 1.26 -26.26 6.58
N GLU A 135 2.57 -26.08 6.53
CA GLU A 135 3.53 -26.89 7.26
C GLU A 135 3.33 -26.79 8.77
N MET A 136 3.16 -25.58 9.31
CA MET A 136 2.87 -25.39 10.74
C MET A 136 1.57 -26.06 11.16
N LYS A 137 0.51 -25.98 10.34
CA LYS A 137 -0.75 -26.70 10.60
C LYS A 137 -0.55 -28.22 10.60
N ARG A 138 0.21 -28.76 9.64
CA ARG A 138 0.55 -30.20 9.58
C ARG A 138 1.32 -30.64 10.83
N LYS A 139 2.37 -29.91 11.22
CA LYS A 139 3.14 -30.21 12.43
C LYS A 139 2.28 -30.20 13.69
N LYS A 140 1.38 -29.22 13.83
CA LYS A 140 0.43 -29.15 14.96
C LYS A 140 -0.50 -30.36 15.02
N TRP A 141 -0.95 -30.87 13.86
CA TRP A 141 -1.77 -32.07 13.78
C TRP A 141 -0.97 -33.35 14.07
N CYS A 142 0.29 -33.43 13.66
CA CYS A 142 1.18 -34.55 14.00
C CYS A 142 1.55 -34.65 15.48
N CYS A 143 1.38 -33.57 16.27
CA CYS A 143 1.60 -33.58 17.72
C CYS A 143 0.31 -33.82 18.54
N LEU A 144 -0.84 -34.00 17.86
CA LEU A 144 -2.15 -34.28 18.47
C LEU A 144 -2.64 -35.71 18.17
N LEU A 145 -1.81 -36.51 17.49
CA LEU A 145 -1.95 -37.95 17.21
C LEU A 145 -0.81 -38.68 17.91
#